data_AF-A0AAV4I1V5-F1
#
_entry.id   AF-A0AAV4I1V5-F1
#
_cell.length_a   1.000
_cell.length_b   1.000
_cell.length_c   1.000
_cell.angle_alpha   90.00
_cell.angle_beta   90.00
_cell.angle_gamma   90.00
#
_symmetry.space_group_name_H-M   'P 1'
#
loop_
_entity.id
_entity.type
_entity.pdbx_description
1 polymer ?
#
loop_
_entity_poly.entity_id
_entity_poly.type
_entity_poly.pdbx_seq_one_letter_code
_entity_poly.pdbx_strand_id
1 'polypeptide(L)'
;MRCLRKAVNKTRRDKIRNEVIRAQVGVTPVLQHVENQQIKWFGHLMRMPTNQPAHRAYNSRYSGKRPRGRPRRRWSDSVADTLKGHNTSLCEASHLAVERRLHLPATPDGTSGRKK
;
A
#
# COMPACT_ATOMS: atom_id res chain seq x y z
N MET A 1 6.75 -11.39 -14.35
CA MET A 1 8.02 -11.01 -15.02
C MET A 1 8.23 -11.69 -16.37
N ARG A 2 7.75 -12.92 -16.62
CA ARG A 2 7.90 -13.61 -17.92
C ARG A 2 7.26 -12.85 -19.09
N CYS A 3 6.02 -12.39 -18.92
CA CYS A 3 5.30 -11.58 -19.91
C CYS A 3 6.03 -10.27 -20.22
N LEU A 4 6.36 -9.47 -19.21
CA LEU A 4 7.07 -8.19 -19.36
C LEU A 4 8.42 -8.37 -20.07
N ARG A 5 9.20 -9.37 -19.66
CA ARG A 5 10.48 -9.70 -20.29
C ARG A 5 10.32 -10.09 -21.77
N LYS A 6 9.30 -10.90 -22.09
CA LYS A 6 9.00 -11.29 -23.48
C LYS A 6 8.59 -10.08 -24.32
N ALA A 7 7.81 -9.15 -23.78
CA ALA A 7 7.38 -7.95 -24.48
C ALA A 7 8.56 -7.03 -24.89
N VAL A 8 9.63 -7.00 -24.09
CA VAL A 8 10.86 -6.24 -24.41
C VAL A 8 11.99 -7.09 -24.98
N ASN A 9 11.69 -8.33 -25.41
CA ASN A 9 12.66 -9.28 -25.95
C ASN A 9 13.89 -9.53 -25.05
N LYS A 10 13.69 -9.53 -23.72
CA LYS A 10 14.75 -9.83 -22.74
C LYS A 10 14.60 -11.23 -22.17
N THR A 11 15.71 -11.90 -21.95
CA THR A 11 15.75 -13.24 -21.34
C THR A 11 16.31 -13.18 -19.91
N ARG A 12 16.39 -14.32 -19.23
CA ARG A 12 17.12 -14.40 -17.94
C ARG A 12 18.65 -14.37 -18.13
N ARG A 13 19.16 -14.71 -19.32
CA ARG A 13 20.61 -14.74 -19.62
C ARG A 13 21.21 -13.34 -19.68
N ASP A 14 20.40 -12.35 -20.02
CA ASP A 14 20.81 -10.93 -20.08
C ASP A 14 21.13 -10.35 -18.69
N LYS A 15 20.77 -11.06 -17.61
CA LYS A 15 21.00 -10.66 -16.20
C LYS A 15 20.50 -9.25 -15.85
N ILE A 16 19.59 -8.68 -16.64
CA ILE A 16 18.96 -7.39 -16.40
C ILE A 16 18.05 -7.49 -15.18
N ARG A 17 18.13 -6.48 -14.31
CA ARG A 17 17.30 -6.33 -13.11
C ARG A 17 15.82 -6.13 -13.44
N ASN A 18 14.92 -6.60 -12.59
CA ASN A 18 13.47 -6.53 -12.85
C ASN A 18 12.96 -5.09 -12.80
N GLU A 19 13.58 -4.25 -11.98
CA GLU A 19 13.27 -2.82 -11.85
C GLU A 19 13.46 -2.10 -13.19
N VAL A 20 14.57 -2.40 -13.89
CA VAL A 20 14.87 -1.84 -15.22
C VAL A 20 13.82 -2.25 -16.25
N ILE A 21 13.40 -3.52 -16.26
CA ILE A 21 12.37 -4.00 -17.19
C ILE A 21 11.01 -3.35 -16.90
N ARG A 22 10.67 -3.15 -15.62
CA ARG A 22 9.43 -2.47 -15.24
C ARG A 22 9.46 -1.01 -15.67
N ALA A 23 10.58 -0.30 -15.45
CA ALA A 23 10.76 1.07 -15.89
C ALA A 23 10.64 1.19 -17.42
N GLN A 24 11.26 0.28 -18.17
CA GLN A 24 11.18 0.26 -19.64
C GLN A 24 9.75 0.08 -20.16
N VAL A 25 8.93 -0.74 -19.50
CA VAL A 25 7.52 -0.98 -19.88
C VAL A 25 6.56 0.05 -19.24
N GLY A 26 7.04 0.89 -18.32
CA GLY A 26 6.19 1.84 -17.59
C GLY A 26 5.24 1.18 -16.57
N VAL A 27 5.59 0.00 -16.05
CA VAL A 27 4.74 -0.75 -15.11
C VAL A 27 5.18 -0.53 -13.68
N THR A 28 4.29 0.00 -12.84
CA THR A 28 4.56 0.15 -11.41
C THR A 28 4.76 -1.20 -10.70
N PRO A 29 5.69 -1.29 -9.74
CA PRO A 29 5.76 -2.41 -8.81
C PRO A 29 4.42 -2.75 -8.15
N VAL A 30 4.18 -4.05 -7.92
CA VAL A 30 2.93 -4.52 -7.30
C VAL A 30 2.76 -3.99 -5.88
N LEU A 31 3.86 -3.87 -5.12
CA LEU A 31 3.79 -3.34 -3.75
C LEU A 31 3.32 -1.87 -3.74
N GLN A 32 3.89 -1.01 -4.60
CA GLN A 32 3.42 0.36 -4.76
C GLN A 32 1.95 0.42 -5.20
N HIS A 33 1.50 -0.49 -6.07
CA HIS A 33 0.08 -0.57 -6.43
C HIS A 33 -0.80 -0.91 -5.22
N VAL A 34 -0.39 -1.86 -4.38
CA VAL A 34 -1.12 -2.23 -3.16
C VAL A 34 -1.17 -1.06 -2.17
N GLU A 35 -0.06 -0.37 -1.97
CA GLU A 35 0.05 0.83 -1.11
C GLU A 35 -0.90 1.94 -1.59
N ASN A 36 -0.88 2.24 -2.89
CA ASN A 36 -1.79 3.22 -3.50
C ASN A 36 -3.26 2.86 -3.29
N GLN A 37 -3.61 1.58 -3.45
CA GLN A 37 -4.98 1.13 -3.23
C GLN A 37 -5.39 1.18 -1.75
N GLN A 38 -4.47 0.87 -0.82
CA GLN A 38 -4.73 1.00 0.62
C GLN A 38 -5.07 2.45 0.98
N ILE A 39 -4.29 3.41 0.49
CA ILE A 39 -4.53 4.85 0.71
C ILE A 39 -5.87 5.28 0.12
N LYS A 40 -6.14 4.88 -1.13
CA LYS A 40 -7.39 5.21 -1.82
C LYS A 40 -8.61 4.69 -1.05
N TRP A 41 -8.55 3.44 -0.60
CA TRP A 41 -9.59 2.80 0.20
C TRP A 41 -9.72 3.43 1.58
N PHE A 42 -8.61 3.74 2.25
CA PHE A 42 -8.63 4.45 3.53
C PHE A 42 -9.32 5.80 3.40
N GLY A 43 -8.96 6.58 2.37
CA GLY A 43 -9.59 7.86 2.12
C GLY A 43 -11.09 7.72 1.83
N HIS A 44 -11.48 6.70 1.05
CA HIS A 44 -12.89 6.40 0.83
C HIS A 44 -13.62 6.05 2.13
N LEU A 45 -12.99 5.26 3.00
CA LEU A 45 -13.54 4.85 4.28
C LEU A 45 -13.72 6.02 5.24
N MET A 46 -12.77 6.96 5.32
CA MET A 46 -12.89 8.17 6.15
C MET A 46 -14.01 9.12 5.68
N ARG A 47 -14.38 9.07 4.40
CA ARG A 47 -15.51 9.84 3.84
C ARG A 47 -16.84 9.10 3.91
N MET A 48 -16.83 7.83 4.31
CA MET A 48 -18.02 7.00 4.33
C MET A 48 -18.88 7.31 5.57
N PRO A 49 -20.21 7.37 5.45
CA PRO A 49 -21.10 7.54 6.60
C PRO A 49 -20.89 6.48 7.67
N THR A 50 -21.05 6.85 8.94
CA THR A 50 -20.72 5.98 10.08
C THR A 50 -21.59 4.74 10.21
N ASN A 51 -22.79 4.77 9.63
CA ASN A 51 -23.73 3.65 9.60
C ASN A 51 -23.35 2.55 8.59
N GLN A 52 -22.44 2.84 7.65
CA GLN A 52 -22.06 1.89 6.61
C GLN A 52 -21.27 0.71 7.20
N PRO A 53 -21.53 -0.54 6.75
CA PRO A 53 -20.88 -1.73 7.30
C PRO A 53 -19.36 -1.68 7.29
N ALA A 54 -18.74 -1.14 6.23
CA ALA A 54 -17.29 -1.04 6.12
C ALA A 54 -16.69 -0.06 7.14
N HIS A 55 -17.32 1.11 7.33
CA HIS A 55 -16.91 2.08 8.34
C HIS A 55 -17.05 1.51 9.76
N ARG A 56 -18.17 0.81 10.03
CA ARG A 56 -18.39 0.11 11.31
C ARG A 56 -17.35 -0.98 11.55
N ALA A 57 -17.06 -1.81 10.56
CA ALA A 57 -16.09 -2.89 10.66
C ALA A 57 -14.67 -2.35 10.94
N TYR A 58 -14.28 -1.26 10.27
CA TYR A 58 -12.98 -0.62 10.49
C TYR A 58 -12.82 -0.08 11.92
N ASN A 59 -13.87 0.57 12.46
CA ASN A 59 -13.84 1.13 13.80
C ASN A 59 -14.14 0.12 14.92
N SER A 60 -14.67 -1.05 14.56
CA SER A 60 -15.05 -2.08 15.53
C SER A 60 -13.84 -2.60 16.30
N ARG A 61 -13.96 -2.62 17.63
CA ARG A 61 -12.99 -3.25 18.52
C ARG A 61 -13.56 -4.59 18.98
N TYR A 62 -13.05 -5.68 18.44
CA TYR A 62 -13.42 -7.03 18.89
C TYR A 62 -12.88 -7.29 20.30
N SER A 63 -13.79 -7.45 21.26
CA SER A 63 -13.51 -7.96 22.60
C SER A 63 -13.67 -9.48 22.63
N GLY A 64 -12.72 -10.20 23.22
CA GLY A 64 -12.77 -11.66 23.34
C GLY A 64 -11.41 -12.28 23.65
N LYS A 65 -11.41 -13.56 24.05
CA LYS A 65 -10.18 -14.32 24.33
C LYS A 65 -9.42 -14.54 23.03
N ARG A 66 -8.19 -14.03 22.94
CA ARG A 66 -7.33 -14.21 21.77
C ARG A 66 -6.67 -15.60 21.83
N PRO A 67 -6.47 -16.26 20.68
CA PRO A 67 -5.66 -17.48 20.64
C PRO A 67 -4.22 -17.18 21.08
N ARG A 68 -3.51 -18.18 21.61
CA ARG A 68 -2.08 -18.07 21.93
C ARG A 68 -1.28 -17.85 20.64
N GLY A 69 -0.28 -16.96 20.69
CA GLY A 69 0.59 -16.63 19.56
C GLY A 69 0.49 -15.18 19.09
N ARG A 70 1.19 -14.85 17.99
CA ARG A 70 1.18 -13.49 17.41
C ARG A 70 -0.18 -13.20 16.77
N PRO A 71 -0.83 -12.08 17.11
CA PRO A 71 -2.07 -11.67 16.45
C PRO A 71 -1.87 -11.53 14.93
N ARG A 72 -2.89 -11.91 14.15
CA ARG A 72 -2.91 -11.60 12.71
C ARG A 72 -2.87 -10.08 12.53
N ARG A 73 -2.10 -9.61 11.54
CA ARG A 73 -2.09 -8.18 11.17
C ARG A 73 -3.47 -7.78 10.68
N ARG A 74 -3.97 -6.67 11.19
CA ARG A 74 -5.21 -6.05 10.70
C ARG A 74 -4.91 -5.23 9.46
N TRP A 75 -5.93 -4.99 8.65
CA TRP A 75 -5.80 -4.08 7.52
C TRP A 75 -5.43 -2.65 7.97
N SER A 76 -5.96 -2.18 9.12
CA SER A 76 -5.57 -0.91 9.73
C SER A 76 -4.07 -0.81 10.03
N ASP A 77 -3.45 -1.92 10.45
CA ASP A 77 -2.02 -1.96 10.74
C ASP A 77 -1.18 -1.87 9.45
N SER A 78 -1.71 -2.38 8.33
CA SER A 78 -1.08 -2.22 7.03
C SER A 78 -1.22 -0.79 6.49
N VAL A 79 -2.38 -0.17 6.65
CA VAL A 79 -2.59 1.24 6.27
C VAL A 79 -1.67 2.15 7.09
N ALA A 80 -1.53 1.90 8.39
CA ALA A 80 -0.63 2.65 9.27
C ALA A 80 0.84 2.56 8.82
N ASP A 81 1.31 1.36 8.46
CA ASP A 81 2.66 1.17 7.93
C ASP A 81 2.87 1.91 6.61
N THR A 82 1.90 1.86 5.70
CA THR A 82 1.95 2.58 4.42
C THR A 82 2.03 4.08 4.65
N LEU A 83 1.13 4.66 5.45
CA LEU A 83 1.15 6.09 5.80
C LEU A 83 2.48 6.50 6.46
N LYS A 84 3.02 5.65 7.35
CA LYS A 84 4.34 5.87 7.95
C LYS A 84 5.46 5.87 6.91
N GLY A 85 5.41 4.98 5.92
CA GLY A 85 6.35 4.95 4.80
C GLY A 85 6.35 6.23 3.96
N HIS A 86 5.25 6.98 4.01
CA HIS A 86 5.11 8.27 3.36
C HIS A 86 5.18 9.49 4.31
N ASN A 87 5.62 9.28 5.56
CA ASN A 87 5.74 10.31 6.59
C ASN A 87 4.42 11.04 6.92
N THR A 88 3.26 10.39 6.75
CA THR A 88 1.95 10.96 7.09
C THR A 88 1.42 10.31 8.36
N SER A 89 0.89 11.11 9.29
CA SER A 89 0.23 10.56 10.48
C SER A 89 -1.19 10.07 10.15
N LEU A 90 -1.73 9.12 10.93
CA LEU A 90 -3.13 8.66 10.73
C LEU A 90 -4.15 9.80 10.91
N CYS A 91 -3.90 10.72 11.85
CA CYS A 91 -4.77 11.87 12.11
C CYS A 91 -4.79 12.82 10.91
N GLU A 92 -3.61 13.22 10.45
CA GLU A 92 -3.42 14.05 9.27
C GLU A 92 -4.01 13.39 8.01
N ALA A 93 -3.75 12.10 7.80
CA ALA A 93 -4.29 11.35 6.67
C ALA A 93 -5.83 11.31 6.70
N SER A 94 -6.43 11.23 7.89
CA SER A 94 -7.89 11.29 8.05
C SER A 94 -8.43 12.67 7.66
N HIS A 95 -7.77 13.74 8.09
CA HIS A 95 -8.14 15.12 7.72
C HIS A 95 -8.04 15.34 6.20
N LEU A 96 -6.89 14.99 5.61
CA LEU A 96 -6.65 15.07 4.17
C LEU A 96 -7.64 14.22 3.37
N ALA A 97 -8.07 13.08 3.91
CA ALA A 97 -9.06 12.23 3.27
C ALA A 97 -10.42 12.91 3.15
N VAL A 98 -10.87 13.60 4.20
CA VAL A 98 -12.15 14.34 4.20
C VAL A 98 -12.10 15.47 3.18
N GLU A 99 -10.99 16.21 3.12
CA GLU A 99 -10.76 17.28 2.16
C GLU A 99 -10.51 16.81 0.71
N ARG A 100 -10.50 15.50 0.45
CA ARG A 100 -10.11 14.89 -0.85
C ARG A 100 -8.69 15.26 -1.30
N ARG A 101 -7.83 15.64 -0.37
CA ARG A 101 -6.41 15.99 -0.59
C ARG A 101 -5.45 14.87 -0.26
N LEU A 102 -5.94 13.71 0.20
CA LEU A 102 -5.13 12.51 0.39
C LEU A 102 -4.74 11.90 -0.98
N HIS A 103 -3.85 12.60 -1.69
CA HIS A 103 -3.02 12.03 -2.73
C HIS A 103 -1.65 11.80 -2.09
N LEU A 104 -1.10 10.61 -2.26
CA LEU A 104 0.30 10.41 -1.90
C LEU A 104 1.11 10.42 -3.18
N PRO A 105 2.21 11.20 -3.24
CA PRO A 105 3.09 11.13 -4.38
C PRO A 105 3.57 9.69 -4.50
N ALA A 106 3.66 9.20 -5.74
CA ALA A 106 4.40 7.97 -6.00
C ALA A 106 5.75 8.15 -5.29
N THR A 107 6.07 7.25 -4.36
CA THR A 107 7.36 7.29 -3.68
C THR A 107 8.41 7.36 -4.77
N PRO A 108 9.24 8.43 -4.84
CA PRO A 108 10.32 8.44 -5.81
C PRO A 108 11.17 7.22 -5.47
N ASP A 109 11.28 6.29 -6.42
CA ASP A 109 12.07 5.09 -6.30
C ASP A 109 13.46 5.48 -5.77
N GLY A 110 13.71 5.19 -4.50
CA GLY A 110 14.81 5.80 -3.77
C GLY A 110 15.14 5.03 -2.50
N THR A 111 16.00 4.03 -2.66
CA THR A 111 16.81 3.43 -1.59
C THR A 111 16.14 2.37 -0.70
N SER A 112 15.64 1.29 -1.30
CA SER A 112 15.71 -0.02 -0.61
C SER A 112 17.16 -0.54 -0.69
N GLY A 113 18.04 0.12 0.06
CA GLY A 113 19.29 -0.46 0.51
C GLY A 113 18.95 -1.59 1.47
N ARG A 114 18.76 -2.79 0.92
CA ARG A 114 18.61 -4.03 1.68
C ARG A 114 19.91 -4.24 2.47
N LYS A 115 19.90 -3.93 3.78
CA LYS A 115 20.96 -4.36 4.70
C LYS A 115 21.06 -5.89 4.62
N LYS A 116 22.28 -6.37 4.33
CA LYS A 116 22.69 -7.75 4.54
C LYS A 116 22.77 -8.03 6.03
#